data_AF-A0AAV6YJZ9-F1
#
_entry.id   AF-A0AAV6YJZ9-F1
#
_cell.length_a   1.000
_cell.length_b   1.000
_cell.length_c   1.000
_cell.angle_alpha   90.00
_cell.angle_beta   90.00
_cell.angle_gamma   90.00
#
_symmetry.space_group_name_H-M   'P 1'
#
loop_
_entity.id
_entity.type
_entity.pdbx_description
1 polymer ?
#
loop_
_entity_poly.entity_id
_entity_poly.type
_entity_poly.pdbx_seq_one_letter_code
_entity_poly.pdbx_strand_id
1 'polypeptide(L)'
;MKNLSLVDKENTPPTLSNTRILASKTARKIFQEAESVKAKPEQNLQDEPLLRDNPHRFVIFPIQYHDIWQMYKKAEASFWTAEE
;
A
#
# COMPACT_ATOMS: atom_id res chain seq x y z
N MET A 1 29.89 -29.28 3.36
CA MET A 1 28.80 -28.39 3.85
C MET A 1 27.64 -28.56 2.89
N LYS A 2 26.51 -29.09 3.35
CA LYS A 2 25.43 -29.57 2.50
C LYS A 2 24.66 -28.37 1.92
N ASN A 3 24.61 -28.34 0.60
CA ASN A 3 23.75 -27.51 -0.25
C ASN A 3 22.27 -27.73 0.11
N LEU A 4 21.70 -26.80 0.87
CA LEU A 4 20.26 -26.78 1.12
C LEU A 4 19.54 -26.40 -0.17
N SER A 5 18.76 -27.34 -0.71
CA SER A 5 17.93 -27.13 -1.89
C SER A 5 16.74 -26.25 -1.51
N LEU A 6 16.31 -25.34 -2.40
CA LEU A 6 15.15 -24.48 -2.19
C LEU A 6 13.81 -25.26 -2.23
N VAL A 7 13.87 -26.59 -2.28
CA VAL A 7 12.72 -27.50 -2.38
C VAL A 7 12.25 -27.96 -0.99
N ASP A 8 13.06 -27.77 0.04
CA ASP A 8 12.79 -28.23 1.41
C ASP A 8 12.04 -27.18 2.26
N LYS A 9 11.59 -26.07 1.66
CA LYS A 9 10.73 -25.07 2.32
C LYS A 9 9.28 -25.48 2.15
N GLU A 10 8.78 -26.25 3.11
CA GLU A 10 7.41 -26.78 3.31
C GLU A 10 6.24 -25.78 3.15
N ASN A 11 6.47 -24.51 2.80
CA ASN A 11 5.42 -23.53 2.58
C ASN A 11 5.70 -22.63 1.36
N THR A 12 6.02 -23.27 0.23
CA THR A 12 5.98 -22.60 -1.08
C THR A 12 4.79 -23.18 -1.84
N PRO A 13 3.80 -22.38 -2.24
CA PRO A 13 2.67 -22.90 -3.01
C PRO A 13 3.20 -23.50 -4.33
N PRO A 14 2.68 -24.66 -4.78
CA PRO A 14 3.23 -25.43 -5.91
C PRO A 14 3.10 -24.73 -7.29
N THR A 15 2.83 -23.43 -7.32
CA THR A 15 2.54 -22.66 -8.53
C THR A 15 3.78 -22.22 -9.29
N LEU A 16 4.99 -22.46 -8.77
CA LEU A 16 6.26 -22.10 -9.40
C LEU A 16 7.13 -23.31 -9.78
N SER A 17 6.55 -24.52 -9.84
CA SER A 17 7.15 -25.62 -10.60
C SER A 17 6.66 -25.51 -12.04
N ASN A 18 7.47 -24.85 -12.86
CA ASN A 18 7.27 -24.62 -14.28
C ASN A 18 6.59 -25.80 -14.99
N THR A 19 5.50 -25.51 -15.72
CA THR A 19 4.82 -26.40 -16.68
C THR A 19 3.82 -27.41 -16.11
N ARG A 20 2.57 -26.96 -15.87
CA ARG A 20 1.38 -27.81 -16.08
C ARG A 20 0.11 -27.01 -16.41
N ILE A 21 -0.08 -26.84 -17.72
CA ILE A 21 -1.33 -26.67 -18.48
C ILE A 21 -2.56 -26.08 -17.75
N LEU A 22 -2.87 -24.82 -18.07
CA LEU A 22 -4.17 -24.19 -17.83
C LEU A 22 -5.22 -24.72 -18.83
N ALA A 23 -5.95 -25.78 -18.48
CA ALA A 23 -6.95 -26.41 -19.35
C ALA A 23 -8.42 -26.05 -19.03
N SER A 24 -8.73 -25.17 -18.07
CA SER A 24 -10.11 -24.84 -17.73
C SER A 24 -10.46 -23.37 -18.03
N LYS A 25 -11.66 -23.15 -18.58
CA LYS A 25 -12.25 -21.82 -18.77
C LYS A 25 -12.35 -21.05 -17.44
N THR A 26 -12.57 -21.74 -16.33
CA THR A 26 -12.62 -21.16 -14.98
C THR A 26 -11.25 -20.63 -14.54
N ALA A 27 -10.17 -21.38 -14.77
CA ALA A 27 -8.82 -20.91 -14.42
C ALA A 27 -8.47 -19.64 -15.19
N ARG A 28 -8.76 -19.59 -16.50
CA ARG A 28 -8.57 -18.37 -17.31
C ARG A 28 -9.35 -17.17 -16.76
N LYS A 29 -10.60 -17.36 -16.33
CA LYS A 29 -11.44 -16.29 -15.80
C LYS A 29 -10.91 -15.71 -14.48
N ILE A 30 -10.39 -16.55 -13.59
CA ILE A 30 -9.82 -16.13 -12.29
C ILE A 30 -8.55 -15.29 -12.50
N PHE A 31 -7.65 -15.70 -13.42
CA PHE A 31 -6.45 -14.91 -13.72
C PHE A 31 -6.80 -13.60 -14.45
N GLN A 32 -7.83 -13.59 -15.29
CA GLN A 32 -8.29 -12.41 -16.01
C GLN A 32 -8.99 -11.38 -15.08
N GLU A 33 -9.68 -11.85 -14.03
CA GLU A 33 -10.26 -10.97 -12.99
C GLU A 33 -9.18 -10.28 -12.15
N ALA A 34 -8.04 -10.93 -11.87
CA ALA A 34 -6.91 -10.34 -11.15
C ALA A 34 -6.20 -9.23 -11.95
N GLU A 35 -6.14 -9.34 -13.29
CA GLU A 35 -5.62 -8.28 -14.17
C GLU A 35 -6.62 -7.13 -14.40
N SER A 36 -7.91 -7.35 -14.12
CA SER A 36 -8.97 -6.36 -14.31
C SER A 36 -9.11 -5.33 -13.19
N VAL A 37 -8.15 -5.28 -12.26
CA VAL A 37 -7.95 -4.09 -11.41
C VAL A 37 -7.52 -2.97 -12.35
N LYS A 38 -8.51 -2.34 -12.98
CA LYS A 38 -8.36 -1.13 -13.78
C LYS A 38 -7.50 -0.20 -12.94
N ALA A 39 -6.29 0.05 -13.41
CA ALA A 39 -5.45 1.12 -12.89
C ALA A 39 -6.36 2.33 -12.74
N LYS A 40 -6.52 2.80 -11.50
CA LYS A 40 -7.25 4.04 -11.23
C LYS A 40 -6.74 5.06 -12.24
N PRO A 41 -7.64 5.84 -12.89
CA PRO A 41 -7.19 6.87 -13.80
C PRO A 41 -6.11 7.66 -13.07
N GLU A 42 -4.94 7.77 -13.69
CA GLU A 42 -3.78 8.43 -13.10
C GLU A 42 -4.24 9.84 -12.73
N GLN A 43 -4.62 10.02 -11.47
CA GLN A 43 -4.97 11.32 -10.93
C GLN A 43 -3.68 12.11 -11.06
N ASN A 44 -3.72 13.22 -11.80
CA ASN A 44 -2.55 14.06 -11.98
C ASN A 44 -2.07 14.50 -10.59
N LEU A 45 -1.02 13.84 -10.08
CA LEU A 45 -0.51 14.02 -8.71
C LEU A 45 -0.15 15.49 -8.44
N GLN A 46 0.12 16.26 -9.50
CA GLN A 46 0.45 17.68 -9.45
C GLN A 46 -0.75 18.58 -9.08
N ASP A 47 -1.97 18.09 -9.30
CA ASP A 47 -3.19 18.84 -8.97
C ASP A 47 -3.61 18.64 -7.51
N GLU A 48 -3.06 17.62 -6.82
CA GLU A 48 -3.34 17.36 -5.41
C GLU A 48 -2.69 18.42 -4.51
N PRO A 49 -3.47 19.28 -3.83
CA PRO A 49 -2.91 20.41 -3.06
C PRO A 49 -2.02 20.00 -1.88
N LEU A 50 -2.20 18.79 -1.36
CA LEU A 50 -1.41 18.26 -0.23
C LEU A 50 -0.02 17.80 -0.65
N LEU A 51 0.17 17.46 -1.94
CA LEU A 51 1.45 17.03 -2.49
C LEU A 51 2.26 18.19 -3.08
N ARG A 52 1.70 19.41 -3.05
CA ARG A 52 2.36 20.60 -3.54
C ARG A 52 3.27 21.21 -2.47
N ASP A 53 4.52 21.48 -2.83
CA ASP A 53 5.45 22.18 -1.96
C ASP A 53 4.96 23.59 -1.61
N ASN A 54 5.14 24.00 -0.35
CA ASN A 54 4.79 25.33 0.14
C ASN A 54 5.96 25.99 0.89
N PRO A 55 6.96 26.54 0.18
CA PRO A 55 8.16 27.10 0.77
C PRO A 55 7.92 28.40 1.58
N HIS A 56 6.74 29.00 1.51
CA HIS A 56 6.42 30.28 2.18
C HIS A 56 5.68 30.12 3.51
N ARG A 57 5.38 28.88 3.94
CA ARG A 57 4.63 28.60 5.16
C ARG A 57 5.57 28.31 6.34
N PHE A 58 6.19 29.36 6.87
CA PHE A 58 7.13 29.26 7.99
C PHE A 58 6.46 29.16 9.36
N VAL A 59 5.23 29.64 9.46
CA VAL A 59 4.41 29.56 10.67
C VAL A 59 3.14 28.78 10.37
N ILE A 60 2.64 28.08 11.38
CA ILE A 60 1.45 27.24 11.21
C ILE A 60 0.16 28.05 11.06
N PHE A 61 0.14 29.27 11.61
CA PHE A 61 -1.01 30.18 11.55
C PHE A 61 -0.93 31.10 10.32
N PRO A 62 -2.08 31.34 9.64
CA PRO A 62 -3.41 30.78 9.89
C PRO A 62 -3.55 29.32 9.41
N ILE A 63 -4.37 28.53 10.11
CA ILE A 63 -4.59 27.10 9.81
C ILE A 63 -5.42 26.97 8.53
N GLN A 64 -4.92 26.22 7.54
CA GLN A 64 -5.61 26.00 6.27
C GLN A 64 -6.57 24.79 6.33
N TYR A 65 -6.12 23.68 6.91
CA TYR A 65 -6.87 22.41 6.99
C TYR A 65 -7.29 22.13 8.43
N HIS A 66 -8.53 22.51 8.77
CA HIS A 66 -9.04 22.45 10.15
C HIS A 66 -9.33 21.02 10.61
N ASP A 67 -9.79 20.17 9.70
CA ASP A 67 -10.04 18.75 9.88
C ASP A 67 -8.75 17.98 10.24
N ILE A 68 -7.68 18.19 9.47
CA ILE A 68 -6.36 17.60 9.73
C ILE A 68 -5.84 18.10 11.08
N TRP A 69 -6.00 19.39 11.37
CA TRP A 69 -5.59 19.97 12.65
C TRP A 69 -6.34 19.38 13.85
N GLN A 70 -7.65 19.18 13.73
CA GLN A 70 -8.46 18.54 14.77
C GLN A 70 -8.03 17.10 15.03
N MET A 71 -7.75 16.33 13.98
CA MET A 71 -7.23 14.96 14.12
C MET A 71 -5.85 14.93 14.77
N TYR A 72 -4.96 15.84 14.38
CA TYR A 72 -3.66 16.02 15.04
C TYR A 72 -3.84 16.32 16.54
N LYS A 73 -4.71 17.28 16.90
CA LYS A 73 -4.97 17.63 18.31
C LYS A 73 -5.56 16.48 19.12
N LYS A 74 -6.42 15.68 18.50
CA LYS A 74 -6.97 14.46 19.12
C LYS A 74 -5.87 13.43 19.41
N ALA A 75 -4.95 13.24 18.46
CA ALA A 75 -3.81 12.34 18.63
C ALA A 75 -2.82 12.85 19.69
N GLU A 76 -2.52 14.16 19.69
CA GLU A 76 -1.69 14.82 20.71
C GLU A 76 -2.28 14.63 22.12
N ALA A 77 -3.60 14.74 22.27
CA ALA A 77 -4.29 14.47 23.53
C ALA A 77 -4.27 12.99 23.95
N SER A 78 -3.84 12.09 23.08
CA SER A 78 -3.71 10.65 23.34
C SER A 78 -2.25 10.24 23.61
N PHE A 79 -1.38 11.20 23.90
CA PHE A 79 0.02 10.93 24.21
C PHE A 79 0.13 10.26 25.59
N TRP A 80 0.86 9.15 25.65
CA TRP A 80 1.18 8.44 26.89
C TRP A 80 2.67 8.14 26.93
N THR A 81 3.22 8.06 28.13
CA THR A 81 4.61 7.69 28.37
C THR A 81 4.70 6.28 28.94
N ALA A 82 5.79 5.56 28.68
CA ALA A 82 5.93 4.16 29.10
C ALA A 82 5.98 3.94 30.63
N GLU A 83 6.11 5.00 31.43
CA GLU A 83 6.21 4.96 32.90
C GLU A 83 4.86 5.19 33.61
N GLU A 84 3.76 5.22 32.87
CA GLU A 84 2.40 5.47 33.36
C GLU A 84 1.60 4.17 33.61
#